data_AF-K1T2V6-F1
#
_entry.id   AF-K1T2V6-F1
#
_cell.length_a   1.000
_cell.length_b   1.000
_cell.length_c   1.000
_cell.angle_alpha   90.00
_cell.angle_beta   90.00
_cell.angle_gamma   90.00
#
_symmetry.space_group_name_H-M   'P 1'
#
loop_
_entity.id
_entity.type
_entity.pdbx_description
1 polymer ?
#
loop_
_entity_poly.entity_id
_entity_poly.type
_entity_poly.pdbx_seq_one_letter_code
_entity_poly.pdbx_strand_id
1 'polypeptide(L)'
;SSSKAFSGSVKTDGVIDVTHRKVLKRGLTFQIMPVDIQKYQNTMFEYDLSSFCGLLFHKSLIEKIGYPKAEYFIWYDDSEYSLRIRKESTIINVNSTFINHKTKKSIGTSCVNWRGYYGTRNSGDVIRLYGTHIQFILFSLNIRLAQYKNLIYSFFSKNHHILMLIIS
;
A
#
# COMPACT_ATOMS: atom_id res chain seq x y z
N SER A 1 20.24 3.08 -20.46
CA SER A 1 19.20 2.05 -20.35
C SER A 1 17.84 2.74 -20.45
N SER A 2 17.03 2.41 -21.45
CA SER A 2 15.64 2.91 -21.53
C SER A 2 14.79 2.24 -20.45
N SER A 3 13.91 2.98 -19.78
CA SER A 3 12.96 2.37 -18.84
C SER A 3 12.12 1.29 -19.53
N LYS A 4 11.79 0.23 -18.79
CA LYS A 4 10.96 -0.90 -19.23
C LYS A 4 9.63 -0.98 -18.48
N ALA A 5 9.33 0.00 -17.62
CA ALA A 5 8.11 0.04 -16.82
C ALA A 5 7.52 1.46 -16.84
N PHE A 6 6.28 1.57 -17.31
CA PHE A 6 5.57 2.83 -17.49
C PHE A 6 4.17 2.75 -16.92
N SER A 7 3.61 3.90 -16.57
CA SER A 7 2.20 3.98 -16.20
C SER A 7 1.51 5.23 -16.68
N GLY A 8 0.21 5.16 -16.88
CA GLY A 8 -0.64 6.34 -16.99
C GLY A 8 -1.13 6.84 -15.62
N SER A 9 -1.59 8.08 -15.54
CA SER A 9 -2.22 8.60 -14.32
C SER A 9 -3.54 7.87 -14.03
N VAL A 10 -3.88 7.70 -12.76
CA VAL A 10 -5.20 7.17 -12.39
C VAL A 10 -6.09 8.33 -11.97
N LYS A 11 -7.33 8.33 -12.47
CA LYS A 11 -8.34 9.32 -12.13
C LYS A 11 -9.59 8.63 -11.60
N THR A 12 -10.27 9.29 -10.68
CA THR A 12 -11.62 8.94 -10.22
C THR A 12 -12.48 10.17 -10.44
N ASP A 13 -13.52 10.05 -11.26
CA ASP A 13 -14.43 11.15 -11.59
C ASP A 13 -13.71 12.41 -12.10
N GLY A 14 -12.70 12.22 -12.96
CA GLY A 14 -11.91 13.29 -13.57
C GLY A 14 -10.79 13.86 -12.68
N VAL A 15 -10.76 13.52 -11.38
CA VAL A 15 -9.74 13.98 -10.42
C VAL A 15 -8.63 12.94 -10.30
N ILE A 16 -7.37 13.37 -10.20
CA ILE A 16 -6.22 12.47 -10.01
C ILE A 16 -6.34 11.74 -8.66
N ASP A 17 -6.24 10.41 -8.71
CA ASP A 17 -6.17 9.57 -7.53
C ASP A 17 -4.70 9.28 -7.18
N VAL A 18 -4.18 10.05 -6.21
CA VAL A 18 -2.77 9.97 -5.79
C VAL A 18 -2.42 8.68 -5.06
N THR A 19 -3.40 7.84 -4.71
CA THR A 19 -3.15 6.60 -3.97
C THR A 19 -2.47 5.51 -4.82
N HIS A 20 -2.41 5.68 -6.15
CA HIS A 20 -1.89 4.69 -7.09
C HIS A 20 -0.40 4.82 -7.44
N ARG A 21 0.20 5.99 -7.20
CA ARG A 21 1.63 6.26 -7.46
C ARG A 21 2.26 6.71 -6.16
N LYS A 22 3.26 5.96 -5.69
CA LYS A 22 3.85 6.18 -4.36
C LYS A 22 5.37 6.27 -4.43
N VAL A 23 5.93 6.97 -3.45
CA VAL A 23 7.37 7.07 -3.17
C VAL A 23 7.68 6.46 -1.80
N LEU A 24 8.86 5.87 -1.69
CA LEU A 24 9.43 5.46 -0.41
C LEU A 24 10.17 6.65 0.19
N LYS A 25 9.76 7.08 1.38
CA LYS A 25 10.54 8.05 2.14
C LYS A 25 11.53 7.34 3.05
N ARG A 26 12.79 7.79 2.98
CA ARG A 26 13.82 7.38 3.93
C ARG A 26 13.49 8.00 5.30
N GLY A 27 13.57 7.18 6.33
CA GLY A 27 13.30 7.60 7.70
C GLY A 27 13.35 6.44 8.68
N LEU A 28 13.02 6.74 9.94
CA LEU A 28 13.02 5.77 11.03
C LEU A 28 11.97 4.65 10.83
N THR A 29 10.88 4.95 10.13
CA THR A 29 9.82 4.00 9.76
C THR A 29 9.83 3.74 8.26
N PHE A 30 9.31 2.59 7.83
CA PHE A 30 9.15 2.27 6.41
C PHE A 30 7.93 3.01 5.85
N GLN A 31 8.17 4.18 5.26
CA GLN A 31 7.10 5.08 4.84
C GLN A 31 6.84 4.96 3.34
N ILE A 32 5.61 4.58 3.01
CA ILE A 32 5.08 4.64 1.66
C ILE A 32 4.14 5.85 1.60
N MET A 33 4.45 6.82 0.74
CA MET A 33 3.66 8.05 0.60
C MET A 33 3.18 8.23 -0.83
N PRO A 34 2.00 8.84 -1.06
CA PRO A 34 1.61 9.30 -2.38
C PRO A 34 2.68 10.20 -3.02
N VAL A 35 2.85 10.10 -4.33
CA VAL A 35 3.59 11.11 -5.10
C VAL A 35 2.90 12.47 -4.93
N ASP A 36 3.69 13.52 -4.78
CA ASP A 36 3.18 14.89 -4.70
C ASP A 36 2.31 15.23 -5.92
N ILE A 37 1.12 15.77 -5.68
CA ILE A 37 0.17 16.15 -6.73
C ILE A 37 0.78 17.14 -7.73
N GLN A 38 1.73 17.98 -7.32
CA GLN A 38 2.41 18.91 -8.22
C GLN A 38 3.19 18.20 -9.33
N LYS A 39 3.70 16.99 -9.10
CA LYS A 39 4.41 16.20 -10.13
C LYS A 39 3.52 15.86 -11.33
N TYR A 40 2.20 15.86 -11.16
CA TYR A 40 1.26 15.58 -12.24
C TYR A 40 1.10 16.74 -13.23
N GLN A 41 1.68 17.91 -12.95
CA GLN A 41 1.75 19.05 -13.88
C GLN A 41 2.88 18.89 -14.91
N ASN A 42 3.86 18.02 -14.66
CA ASN A 42 4.94 17.73 -15.60
C ASN A 42 4.46 16.82 -16.74
N THR A 43 5.27 16.62 -17.78
CA THR A 43 4.97 15.63 -18.83
C THR A 43 5.04 14.20 -18.30
N MET A 44 6.06 13.92 -17.50
CA MET A 44 6.30 12.63 -16.85
C MET A 44 7.05 12.79 -15.53
N PHE A 45 7.02 11.76 -14.69
CA PHE A 45 7.85 11.69 -13.48
C PHE A 45 8.20 10.25 -13.11
N GLU A 46 9.35 10.07 -12.45
CA GLU A 46 9.73 8.82 -11.82
C GLU A 46 9.10 8.67 -10.44
N TYR A 47 8.80 7.44 -10.05
CA TYR A 47 8.27 7.09 -8.74
C TYR A 47 8.62 5.64 -8.39
N ASP A 48 8.26 5.23 -7.18
CA ASP A 48 8.79 3.98 -6.61
C ASP A 48 7.82 2.81 -6.70
N LEU A 49 6.58 3.01 -6.24
CA LEU A 49 5.60 1.93 -6.14
C LEU A 49 4.36 2.28 -6.94
N SER A 50 3.96 1.36 -7.81
CA SER A 50 2.77 1.48 -8.63
C SER A 50 1.73 0.49 -8.18
N SER A 51 0.47 0.91 -8.17
CA SER A 51 -0.62 -0.06 -8.29
C SER A 51 -0.64 -0.68 -9.67
N PHE A 52 -1.14 -1.91 -9.80
CA PHE A 52 -1.38 -2.52 -11.12
C PHE A 52 -2.39 -1.75 -11.99
N CYS A 53 -3.17 -0.83 -11.43
CA CYS A 53 -4.00 0.09 -12.21
C CYS A 53 -3.12 0.99 -13.08
N GLY A 54 -3.09 0.69 -14.38
CA GLY A 54 -2.38 1.50 -15.39
C GLY A 54 -0.87 1.32 -15.42
N LEU A 55 -0.32 0.29 -14.76
CA LEU A 55 1.08 -0.09 -14.89
C LEU A 55 1.25 -1.04 -16.09
N LEU A 56 2.18 -0.72 -16.99
CA LEU A 56 2.61 -1.53 -18.12
C LEU A 56 4.12 -1.76 -18.03
N PHE A 57 4.57 -2.98 -18.28
CA PHE A 57 6.00 -3.28 -18.30
C PHE A 57 6.36 -4.33 -19.33
N HIS A 58 7.60 -4.30 -19.80
CA HIS A 58 8.09 -5.22 -20.81
C HIS A 58 8.16 -6.67 -20.26
N LYS A 59 7.81 -7.67 -21.07
CA LYS A 59 7.81 -9.09 -20.68
C LYS A 59 9.15 -9.55 -20.08
N SER A 60 10.27 -9.01 -20.56
CA SER A 60 11.60 -9.34 -20.02
C SER A 60 11.74 -9.07 -18.51
N LEU A 61 10.92 -8.20 -17.93
CA LEU A 61 10.89 -8.02 -16.48
C LEU A 61 10.30 -9.26 -15.80
N ILE A 62 9.21 -9.83 -16.31
CA ILE A 62 8.64 -11.09 -15.78
C ILE A 62 9.66 -12.23 -15.85
N GLU A 63 10.38 -12.34 -16.96
CA GLU A 63 11.42 -13.37 -17.14
C GLU A 63 12.55 -13.24 -16.12
N LYS A 64 12.82 -12.02 -15.64
CA LYS A 64 13.92 -11.74 -14.70
C LYS A 64 13.50 -11.77 -13.23
N ILE A 65 12.34 -11.21 -12.90
CA ILE A 65 11.88 -11.09 -11.51
C ILE A 65 10.79 -12.10 -11.14
N GLY A 66 10.22 -12.82 -12.10
CA GLY A 66 9.10 -13.74 -11.89
C GLY A 66 7.74 -13.03 -11.85
N TYR A 67 6.68 -13.75 -11.50
CA TYR A 67 5.32 -13.21 -11.35
C TYR A 67 5.10 -12.54 -9.98
N PRO A 68 4.01 -11.76 -9.80
CA PRO A 68 3.56 -11.33 -8.49
C PRO A 68 3.33 -12.52 -7.55
N LYS A 69 3.60 -12.32 -6.26
CA LYS A 69 3.43 -13.32 -5.21
C LYS A 69 1.96 -13.72 -5.07
N ALA A 70 1.61 -14.94 -5.44
CA ALA A 70 0.22 -15.44 -5.33
C ALA A 70 -0.26 -15.48 -3.86
N GLU A 71 0.66 -15.62 -2.91
CA GLU A 71 0.37 -15.58 -1.48
C GLU A 71 -0.14 -14.20 -1.02
N TYR A 72 0.16 -13.12 -1.73
CA TYR A 72 -0.36 -11.76 -1.46
C TYR A 72 -1.75 -11.60 -2.09
N PHE A 73 -2.67 -12.47 -1.69
CA PHE A 73 -4.06 -12.52 -2.18
C PHE A 73 -4.72 -11.14 -2.37
N ILE A 74 -4.51 -10.20 -1.44
CA ILE A 74 -4.91 -8.80 -1.55
C ILE A 74 -3.89 -7.88 -0.88
N TRP A 75 -3.69 -6.70 -1.47
CA TRP A 75 -2.85 -5.59 -1.00
C TRP A 75 -1.36 -5.92 -0.90
N TYR A 76 -0.53 -4.92 -1.23
CA TYR A 76 0.94 -4.97 -1.25
C TYR A 76 1.56 -5.90 -2.31
N ASP A 77 0.76 -6.64 -3.07
CA ASP A 77 1.19 -7.42 -4.23
C ASP A 77 1.83 -6.51 -5.28
N ASP A 78 1.18 -5.39 -5.57
CA ASP A 78 1.66 -4.35 -6.48
C ASP A 78 2.95 -3.66 -6.00
N SER A 79 3.04 -3.43 -4.69
CA SER A 79 4.10 -2.70 -4.03
C SER A 79 5.37 -3.57 -3.91
N GLU A 80 5.21 -4.83 -3.54
CA GLU A 80 6.28 -5.82 -3.54
C GLU A 80 6.82 -6.05 -4.96
N TYR A 81 5.91 -6.18 -5.94
CA TYR A 81 6.32 -6.34 -7.33
C TYR A 81 7.07 -5.11 -7.85
N SER A 82 6.61 -3.90 -7.52
CA SER A 82 7.30 -2.65 -7.85
C SER A 82 8.71 -2.59 -7.25
N LEU A 83 8.89 -3.05 -6.01
CA LEU A 83 10.22 -3.13 -5.37
C LEU A 83 11.17 -4.07 -6.12
N ARG A 84 10.67 -5.17 -6.70
CA ARG A 84 11.45 -6.04 -7.59
C ARG A 84 11.73 -5.37 -8.93
N ILE A 85 10.73 -4.75 -9.57
CA ILE A 85 10.92 -4.01 -10.84
C ILE A 85 12.03 -2.98 -10.70
N ARG A 86 12.06 -2.23 -9.58
CA ARG A 86 13.04 -1.17 -9.33
C ARG A 86 14.50 -1.62 -9.30
N LYS A 87 14.75 -2.91 -9.04
CA LYS A 87 16.11 -3.47 -9.15
C LYS A 87 16.58 -3.56 -10.61
N GLU A 88 15.65 -3.53 -11.56
CA GLU A 88 15.87 -3.79 -12.98
C GLU A 88 15.52 -2.60 -13.91
N SER A 89 14.61 -1.72 -13.48
CA SER A 89 14.12 -0.58 -14.27
C SER A 89 13.57 0.52 -13.37
N THR A 90 13.71 1.77 -13.80
CA THR A 90 12.90 2.88 -13.26
C THR A 90 11.43 2.70 -13.67
N ILE A 91 10.50 3.21 -12.86
CA ILE A 91 9.08 3.25 -13.19
C ILE A 91 8.70 4.70 -13.47
N ILE A 92 8.15 4.96 -14.66
CA ILE A 92 7.84 6.31 -15.13
C ILE A 92 6.33 6.47 -15.31
N ASN A 93 5.75 7.51 -14.71
CA ASN A 93 4.37 7.90 -14.98
C ASN A 93 4.34 8.92 -16.13
N VAL A 94 3.52 8.67 -17.15
CA VAL A 94 3.29 9.55 -18.30
C VAL A 94 1.94 10.22 -18.15
N ASN A 95 1.94 11.52 -17.84
CA ASN A 95 0.74 12.25 -17.41
C ASN A 95 -0.28 12.51 -18.52
N SER A 96 0.13 12.42 -19.80
CA SER A 96 -0.76 12.52 -20.96
C SER A 96 -1.67 11.31 -21.15
N THR A 97 -1.39 10.19 -20.48
CA THR A 97 -2.22 8.97 -20.51
C THR A 97 -2.89 8.77 -19.16
N PHE A 98 -4.14 8.30 -19.14
CA PHE A 98 -4.83 8.02 -17.88
C PHE A 98 -5.85 6.90 -17.97
N ILE A 99 -6.13 6.29 -16.82
CA ILE A 99 -7.24 5.35 -16.62
C ILE A 99 -8.24 5.99 -15.66
N ASN A 100 -9.53 5.93 -16.01
CA ASN A 100 -10.61 6.30 -15.11
C ASN A 100 -11.02 5.06 -14.29
N HIS A 101 -10.67 5.03 -13.02
CA HIS A 101 -10.95 3.92 -12.11
C HIS A 101 -12.14 4.29 -11.21
N LYS A 102 -13.31 3.70 -11.49
CA LYS A 102 -14.54 3.96 -10.72
C LYS A 102 -14.47 3.25 -9.36
N THR A 103 -13.75 3.80 -8.39
CA THR A 103 -13.72 3.27 -7.03
C THR A 103 -14.84 3.89 -6.20
N LYS A 104 -15.73 3.07 -5.62
CA LYS A 104 -16.52 3.53 -4.47
C LYS A 104 -15.57 3.65 -3.28
N LYS A 105 -15.37 4.87 -2.75
CA LYS A 105 -14.64 5.04 -1.48
C LYS A 105 -15.31 4.16 -0.43
N SER A 106 -14.58 3.19 0.12
CA SER A 106 -15.10 2.41 1.24
C SER A 106 -15.31 3.36 2.41
N ILE A 107 -16.53 3.44 2.94
CA ILE A 107 -16.78 4.06 4.23
C ILE A 107 -16.05 3.18 5.24
N GLY A 108 -14.88 3.66 5.70
CA GLY A 108 -14.01 2.88 6.56
C GLY A 108 -14.71 2.59 7.87
N THR A 109 -15.20 1.36 8.04
CA THR A 109 -15.54 0.86 9.37
C THR A 109 -14.23 0.54 10.07
N SER A 110 -14.01 1.13 11.25
CA SER A 110 -12.84 0.91 12.12
C SER A 110 -12.72 -0.53 12.66
N CYS A 111 -13.54 -1.46 12.17
CA CYS A 111 -13.52 -2.85 12.60
C CYS A 111 -12.37 -3.61 11.92
N VAL A 112 -11.70 -4.45 12.71
CA VAL A 112 -10.77 -5.46 12.20
C VAL A 112 -11.55 -6.36 11.25
N ASN A 113 -11.10 -6.43 10.00
CA ASN A 113 -11.70 -7.29 8.99
C ASN A 113 -10.62 -8.14 8.32
N TRP A 114 -11.05 -9.17 7.57
CA TRP A 114 -10.14 -10.10 6.90
C TRP A 114 -9.19 -9.40 5.91
N ARG A 115 -9.59 -8.28 5.29
CA ARG A 115 -8.69 -7.50 4.42
C ARG A 115 -7.57 -6.86 5.24
N GLY A 116 -7.91 -6.29 6.40
CA GLY A 116 -6.97 -5.75 7.37
C GLY A 116 -5.90 -6.76 7.78
N TYR A 117 -6.28 -8.03 8.00
CA TYR A 117 -5.33 -9.11 8.26
C TYR A 117 -4.28 -9.25 7.13
N TYR A 118 -4.72 -9.36 5.86
CA TYR A 118 -3.80 -9.46 4.73
C TYR A 118 -2.94 -8.19 4.57
N GLY A 119 -3.52 -7.00 4.79
CA GLY A 119 -2.78 -5.73 4.75
C GLY A 119 -1.65 -5.68 5.78
N THR A 120 -1.94 -6.02 7.04
CA THR A 120 -0.91 -6.04 8.10
C THR A 120 0.12 -7.14 7.85
N ARG A 121 -0.29 -8.34 7.44
CA ARG A 121 0.63 -9.43 7.15
C ARG A 121 1.58 -9.09 6.00
N ASN A 122 1.03 -8.66 4.86
CA ASN A 122 1.81 -8.41 3.65
C ASN A 122 2.70 -7.16 3.81
N SER A 123 2.24 -6.11 4.49
CA SER A 123 3.09 -4.96 4.84
C SER A 123 4.26 -5.37 5.73
N GLY A 124 4.03 -6.21 6.72
CA GLY A 124 5.09 -6.78 7.56
C GLY A 124 6.13 -7.56 6.77
N ASP A 125 5.71 -8.39 5.81
CA ASP A 125 6.64 -9.13 4.94
C ASP A 125 7.44 -8.19 4.02
N VAL A 126 6.80 -7.18 3.43
CA VAL A 126 7.50 -6.15 2.64
C VAL A 126 8.53 -5.42 3.48
N ILE A 127 8.18 -4.97 4.69
CA ILE A 127 9.12 -4.26 5.56
C ILE A 127 10.26 -5.18 6.01
N ARG A 128 9.99 -6.46 6.26
CA ARG A 128 11.00 -7.45 6.62
C ARG A 128 12.01 -7.69 5.49
N LEU A 129 11.53 -7.75 4.24
CA LEU A 129 12.36 -8.05 3.07
C LEU A 129 13.11 -6.83 2.51
N TYR A 130 12.50 -5.64 2.60
CA TYR A 130 12.98 -4.43 1.91
C TYR A 130 13.26 -3.25 2.84
N GLY A 131 12.82 -3.31 4.09
CA GLY A 131 13.12 -2.31 5.12
C GLY A 131 14.36 -2.66 5.94
N THR A 132 14.70 -1.79 6.89
CA THR A 132 15.76 -2.07 7.88
C THR A 132 15.22 -2.91 9.03
N HIS A 133 16.11 -3.58 9.77
CA HIS A 133 15.73 -4.32 10.98
C HIS A 133 15.01 -3.42 12.00
N ILE A 134 15.46 -2.17 12.17
CA ILE A 134 14.82 -1.19 13.06
C ILE A 134 13.39 -0.88 12.59
N GLN A 135 13.18 -0.65 11.29
CA GLN A 135 11.84 -0.40 10.74
C GLN A 135 10.89 -1.58 11.00
N PHE A 136 11.39 -2.82 10.86
CA PHE A 136 10.60 -4.03 11.13
C PHE A 136 10.27 -4.19 12.63
N ILE A 137 11.21 -3.88 13.52
CA ILE A 137 10.97 -3.89 14.98
C ILE A 137 9.91 -2.86 15.33
N LEU A 138 10.04 -1.62 14.85
CA LEU A 138 9.07 -0.55 15.12
C LEU A 138 7.68 -0.89 14.56
N PHE A 139 7.61 -1.46 13.36
CA PHE A 139 6.36 -1.98 12.81
C PHE A 139 5.74 -3.03 13.74
N SER A 140 6.53 -4.02 14.17
CA SER A 140 6.06 -5.11 15.03
C SER A 140 5.58 -4.60 16.39
N LEU A 141 6.28 -3.64 16.98
CA LEU A 141 5.88 -2.98 18.23
C LEU A 141 4.55 -2.23 18.06
N ASN A 142 4.39 -1.47 16.98
CA ASN A 142 3.14 -0.76 16.69
C ASN A 142 1.95 -1.72 16.54
N ILE A 143 2.13 -2.86 15.88
CA ILE A 143 1.08 -3.88 15.76
C ILE A 143 0.73 -4.48 17.13
N ARG A 144 1.72 -4.82 17.97
CA ARG A 144 1.47 -5.32 19.33
C ARG A 144 0.73 -4.30 20.19
N LEU A 145 1.13 -3.04 20.15
CA LEU A 145 0.45 -1.96 20.88
C LEU A 145 -1.01 -1.81 20.43
N ALA A 146 -1.29 -1.90 19.13
CA ALA A 146 -2.65 -1.87 18.61
C ALA A 146 -3.48 -3.09 19.09
N GLN A 147 -2.89 -4.28 19.14
CA GLN A 147 -3.55 -5.48 19.68
C GLN A 147 -3.87 -5.32 21.17
N TYR A 148 -2.93 -4.85 21.98
CA TYR A 148 -3.18 -4.56 23.40
C TYR A 148 -4.28 -3.52 23.61
N LYS A 149 -4.27 -2.43 22.82
CA LYS A 149 -5.33 -1.41 22.88
C LYS A 149 -6.70 -2.01 22.55
N ASN A 150 -6.78 -2.87 21.53
CA ASN A 150 -8.03 -3.53 21.16
C ASN A 150 -8.51 -4.52 22.23
N LEU A 151 -7.60 -5.26 22.88
CA LEU A 151 -7.91 -6.14 24.01
C LEU A 151 -8.46 -5.35 25.20
N ILE A 152 -7.80 -4.25 25.58
CA ILE A 152 -8.24 -3.34 26.64
C ILE A 152 -9.62 -2.77 26.32
N TYR A 153 -9.82 -2.26 25.10
CA TYR A 153 -11.11 -1.72 24.66
C TYR A 153 -12.21 -2.80 24.72
N SER A 154 -11.93 -4.02 24.28
CA SER A 154 -12.88 -5.14 24.35
C SER A 154 -13.25 -5.49 25.80
N PHE A 155 -12.28 -5.48 26.72
CA PHE A 155 -12.52 -5.73 28.14
C PHE A 155 -13.46 -4.68 28.75
N PHE A 156 -13.20 -3.40 28.51
CA PHE A 156 -14.06 -2.32 29.03
C PHE A 156 -15.42 -2.23 28.33
N SER A 157 -15.49 -2.52 27.03
CA SER A 157 -16.74 -2.58 26.27
C SER A 157 -17.65 -3.73 26.72
N LYS A 158 -17.09 -4.89 27.07
CA LYS A 158 -17.86 -5.99 27.67
C LYS A 158 -18.43 -5.64 29.04
N ASN A 159 -17.71 -4.85 29.84
CA ASN A 159 -18.19 -4.40 31.15
C ASN A 159 -19.39 -3.43 31.07
N HIS A 160 -19.56 -2.68 29.97
CA HIS A 160 -20.75 -1.83 29.77
C HIS A 160 -22.03 -2.63 29.50
N HIS A 161 -21.94 -3.79 28.82
CA HIS A 161 -23.11 -4.66 28.63
C HIS A 161 -23.56 -5.37 29.92
N ILE A 162 -22.65 -5.58 30.88
CA ILE A 162 -22.98 -6.18 32.19
C ILE A 162 -23.65 -5.15 33.10
N LEU A 163 -23.28 -3.86 33.03
CA LEU A 163 -23.89 -2.82 33.86
C LEU A 163 -25.35 -2.51 33.48
N MET A 164 -25.73 -2.67 32.21
CA MET A 164 -27.11 -2.49 31.76
C MET A 164 -28.07 -3.62 32.19
N LEU A 165 -27.56 -4.78 32.61
CA LEU A 165 -28.38 -5.91 33.11
C LEU A 165 -28.60 -5.88 34.64
N ILE A 166 -28.00 -4.92 35.35
CA ILE A 166 -28.12 -4.78 36.82
C ILE A 166 -29.04 -3.60 37.20
N ILE A 167 -29.48 -2.78 36.24
CA ILE A 167 -30.37 -1.60 36.45
C ILE A 167 -31.72 -1.76 35.70
N SER A 168 -32.18 -3.00 35.49
CA SER A 168 -33.51 -3.33 34.94
C SER A 168 -34.17 -4.38 35.81
#